data_AF-A0A2I1HIW9-F1
#
_entry.id   AF-A0A2I1HIW9-F1
#
_cell.length_a   1.000
_cell.length_b   1.000
_cell.length_c   1.000
_cell.angle_alpha   90.00
_cell.angle_beta   90.00
_cell.angle_gamma   90.00
#
_symmetry.space_group_name_H-M   'P 1'
#
loop_
_entity.id
_entity.type
_entity.pdbx_description
1 polymer ?
#
loop_
_entity_poly.entity_id
_entity_poly.type
_entity_poly.pdbx_seq_one_letter_code
_entity_poly.pdbx_strand_id
1 'polypeptide(L)'
;MCFTGHNSYKGCRYCNIKGICVKHVYFPTIPPIGSNNLMSYDANNLPLRSHEEYEKMIRNLNCITTQQAIESLQRNYGIKNQSILYDLPSIKFPYSFALDIMHLMFENVAKYMVKHWFGVFFKNVGENSNKPYILNKTIWTEIGNLMHTARKMIPSYLGRPPRNITLYYNSYKAEEWMAWIIMYSLPLLKDKLPIKYYEGWALFVKAVRLCKKLCLFEEDISEIKILLLNFYKHYEKEYYGGIKENISAMKLCFHYLLHVTDSIRNTGPCWATWQFPMERICGMLIPLAKSRLHPYKNIINNVYLMELFNHLPYHEIYQHVFLSKSSPKQYAQHLIYTDEYYFEEFYFPTKKHILSQIQLKKIKENLSTSYNITDLNLNSLPKEGIMYGRMLTKNKYFIGSKWINKNNDWARINHTVKVQIEVDKWANFKYRESEFVTKTFYGIIEFFFLYEFNDQKEMLAYIQWTKPVTEDNVGVLLFSGFSYYDFIRVSAIDCCVGFFPLGNKYCIIDRDKDIAEISKD
;
A
#
# COMPACT_ATOMS: atom_id res chain seq x y z
N MET A 1 -6.44 28.06 6.10
CA MET A 1 -5.26 28.38 5.26
C MET A 1 -5.45 29.59 4.36
N CYS A 2 -6.56 29.71 3.64
CA CYS A 2 -6.85 30.90 2.82
C CYS A 2 -5.83 31.22 1.70
N PHE A 3 -5.04 30.24 1.25
CA PHE A 3 -4.21 30.38 0.05
C PHE A 3 -5.07 30.44 -1.22
N THR A 4 -4.50 31.02 -2.29
CA THR A 4 -5.11 30.99 -3.61
C THR A 4 -5.07 29.57 -4.21
N GLY A 5 -6.07 29.24 -5.02
CA GLY A 5 -6.21 27.89 -5.57
C GLY A 5 -5.16 27.54 -6.64
N HIS A 6 -5.27 26.32 -7.18
CA HIS A 6 -4.34 25.75 -8.15
C HIS A 6 -4.21 26.54 -9.47
N ASN A 7 -5.20 27.36 -9.83
CA ASN A 7 -5.17 28.24 -11.01
C ASN A 7 -4.57 29.63 -10.74
N SER A 8 -3.87 29.82 -9.62
CA SER A 8 -3.17 31.06 -9.31
C SER A 8 -1.68 30.95 -9.63
N TYR A 9 -1.05 32.06 -10.01
CA TYR A 9 0.39 32.11 -10.26
C TYR A 9 1.23 31.69 -9.05
N LYS A 10 0.69 31.80 -7.83
CA LYS A 10 1.33 31.37 -6.57
C LYS A 10 0.49 30.31 -5.87
N GLY A 11 0.10 29.27 -6.61
CA GLY A 11 -0.82 28.23 -6.13
C GLY A 11 -0.20 27.17 -5.21
N CYS A 12 1.13 27.07 -5.15
CA CYS A 12 1.78 26.19 -4.19
C CYS A 12 1.77 26.82 -2.78
N ARG A 13 1.31 26.05 -1.79
CA ARG A 13 1.30 26.47 -0.39
C ARG A 13 2.65 26.31 0.32
N TYR A 14 3.58 25.52 -0.22
CA TYR A 14 4.87 25.24 0.42
C TYR A 14 6.02 26.08 -0.11
N CYS A 15 5.92 26.57 -1.35
CA CYS A 15 7.00 27.35 -1.96
C CYS A 15 6.45 28.54 -2.76
N ASN A 16 7.38 29.41 -3.13
CA ASN A 16 7.15 30.66 -3.84
C ASN A 16 7.38 30.53 -5.34
N ILE A 17 7.39 29.31 -5.92
CA ILE A 17 7.46 29.16 -7.38
C ILE A 17 6.26 29.86 -8.04
N LYS A 18 6.55 30.57 -9.12
CA LYS A 18 5.54 31.17 -9.99
C LYS A 18 5.13 30.17 -11.07
N GLY A 19 3.85 29.82 -11.10
CA GLY A 19 3.28 29.00 -12.17
C GLY A 19 3.24 29.74 -13.51
N ILE A 20 3.12 28.99 -14.61
CA ILE A 20 3.05 29.50 -15.97
C ILE A 20 1.61 29.39 -16.45
N CYS A 21 1.02 30.50 -16.87
CA CYS A 21 -0.34 30.54 -17.41
C CYS A 21 -0.32 30.34 -18.92
N VAL A 22 -1.13 29.40 -19.40
CA VAL A 22 -1.45 29.27 -20.83
C VAL A 22 -2.97 29.34 -21.03
N LYS A 23 -3.67 28.26 -20.67
CA LYS A 23 -5.14 28.24 -20.46
C LYS A 23 -5.51 28.07 -18.99
N HIS A 24 -4.67 27.33 -18.28
CA HIS A 24 -4.66 27.17 -16.84
C HIS A 24 -3.23 27.44 -16.36
N VAL A 25 -3.04 27.47 -15.04
CA VAL A 25 -1.71 27.64 -14.43
C VAL A 25 -1.07 26.28 -14.17
N TYR A 26 0.17 26.12 -14.62
CA TYR A 26 0.98 24.91 -14.48
C TYR A 26 2.29 25.22 -13.75
N PHE A 27 2.90 24.22 -13.13
CA PHE A 27 4.05 24.36 -12.23
C PHE A 27 5.23 23.48 -12.67
N PRO A 28 5.80 23.71 -13.86
CA PRO A 28 7.10 23.14 -14.21
C PRO A 28 8.22 23.84 -13.42
N THR A 29 9.33 23.16 -13.21
CA THR A 29 10.59 23.78 -12.76
C THR A 29 11.39 24.35 -13.93
N ILE A 30 11.25 23.77 -15.12
CA ILE A 30 11.88 24.24 -16.36
C ILE A 30 10.82 24.88 -17.26
N PRO A 31 10.97 26.16 -17.68
CA PRO A 31 10.00 26.78 -18.58
C PRO A 31 10.02 26.15 -19.98
N PRO A 32 8.98 26.39 -20.81
CA PRO A 32 8.98 25.90 -22.18
C PRO A 32 10.17 26.44 -22.96
N ILE A 33 10.77 25.60 -23.81
CA ILE A 33 11.89 25.97 -24.69
C ILE A 33 11.50 27.20 -25.51
N GLY A 34 12.39 28.19 -25.58
CA GLY A 34 12.15 29.48 -26.23
C GLY A 34 11.49 30.55 -25.35
N SER A 35 11.19 30.26 -24.08
CA SER A 35 10.62 31.24 -23.13
C SER A 35 11.71 31.95 -22.31
N ASN A 36 12.52 32.80 -22.97
CA ASN A 36 13.71 33.42 -22.35
C ASN A 36 13.42 34.32 -21.13
N ASN A 37 12.19 34.80 -20.98
CA ASN A 37 11.79 35.70 -19.88
C ASN A 37 11.23 34.96 -18.65
N LEU A 38 11.18 33.62 -18.67
CA LEU A 38 10.63 32.83 -17.58
C LEU A 38 11.74 32.22 -16.71
N MET A 39 11.55 32.30 -15.40
CA MET A 39 12.51 31.78 -14.41
C MET A 39 12.46 30.25 -14.36
N SER A 40 13.62 29.61 -14.35
CA SER A 40 13.79 28.20 -14.00
C SER A 40 14.04 28.03 -12.50
N TYR A 41 13.71 26.87 -11.97
CA TYR A 41 13.89 26.53 -10.55
C TYR A 41 14.66 25.21 -10.43
N ASP A 42 15.50 25.07 -9.41
CA ASP A 42 16.08 23.78 -9.06
C ASP A 42 15.08 22.97 -8.24
N ALA A 43 14.56 21.87 -8.81
CA ALA A 43 13.63 20.98 -8.13
C ALA A 43 14.13 20.45 -6.76
N ASN A 44 15.45 20.43 -6.51
CA ASN A 44 16.02 20.02 -5.24
C ASN A 44 16.15 21.16 -4.21
N ASN A 45 16.12 22.42 -4.68
CA ASN A 45 16.30 23.61 -3.85
C ASN A 45 15.26 24.68 -4.21
N LEU A 46 14.01 24.41 -3.81
CA LEU A 46 12.89 25.29 -4.07
C LEU A 46 12.85 26.46 -3.09
N PRO A 47 12.32 27.63 -3.50
CA PRO A 47 12.13 28.76 -2.60
C PRO A 47 10.96 28.50 -1.64
N LEU A 48 11.22 27.74 -0.57
CA LEU A 48 10.22 27.37 0.43
C LEU A 48 9.65 28.60 1.14
N ARG A 49 8.36 28.55 1.49
CA ARG A 49 7.72 29.57 2.32
C ARG A 49 8.05 29.31 3.78
N SER A 50 8.23 30.38 4.55
CA SER A 50 8.36 30.31 6.00
C SER A 50 7.16 30.88 6.74
N HIS A 51 7.05 30.57 8.04
CA HIS A 51 6.01 31.14 8.89
C HIS A 51 6.19 32.65 9.05
N GLU A 52 7.43 33.09 9.25
CA GLU A 52 7.80 34.51 9.39
C GLU A 52 7.49 35.30 8.11
N GLU A 53 7.72 34.70 6.93
CA GLU A 53 7.29 35.29 5.66
C GLU A 53 5.78 35.43 5.58
N TYR A 54 5.03 34.40 5.99
CA TYR A 54 3.58 34.42 6.00
C TYR A 54 3.04 35.53 6.93
N GLU A 55 3.59 35.67 8.14
CA GLU A 55 3.22 36.73 9.07
C GLU A 55 3.41 38.12 8.46
N LYS A 56 4.57 38.37 7.83
CA LYS A 56 4.85 39.63 7.14
C LYS A 56 3.83 39.90 6.03
N MET A 57 3.49 38.88 5.23
CA MET A 57 2.49 39.00 4.17
C MET A 57 1.10 39.33 4.72
N ILE A 58 0.68 38.71 5.83
CA ILE A 58 -0.61 39.00 6.48
C ILE A 58 -0.65 40.40 7.07
N ARG A 59 0.40 40.82 7.79
CA ARG A 59 0.50 42.19 8.32
C ARG A 59 0.40 43.21 7.19
N ASN A 60 1.12 42.99 6.09
CA ASN A 60 1.04 43.87 4.92
C ASN A 60 -0.38 43.90 4.34
N LEU A 61 -1.06 42.77 4.19
CA LEU A 61 -2.43 42.71 3.69
C LEU A 61 -3.41 43.48 4.59
N ASN A 62 -3.23 43.43 5.91
CA ASN A 62 -4.10 44.11 6.87
C ASN A 62 -3.86 45.63 6.93
N CYS A 63 -2.68 46.11 6.53
CA CYS A 63 -2.37 47.54 6.50
C CYS A 63 -2.91 48.28 5.26
N ILE A 64 -3.32 47.56 4.21
CA ILE A 64 -3.79 48.17 2.96
C ILE A 64 -5.30 48.40 3.02
N THR A 65 -5.72 49.59 2.60
CA THR A 65 -7.13 50.02 2.61
C THR A 65 -7.78 50.05 1.22
N THR A 66 -7.01 50.10 0.13
CA THR A 66 -7.55 50.16 -1.23
C THR A 66 -7.73 48.78 -1.84
N GLN A 67 -8.93 48.51 -2.36
CA GLN A 67 -9.29 47.22 -2.95
C GLN A 67 -8.33 46.77 -4.07
N GLN A 68 -7.90 47.69 -4.92
CA GLN A 68 -6.98 47.40 -6.02
C GLN A 68 -5.59 46.94 -5.52
N ALA A 69 -5.08 47.54 -4.45
CA ALA A 69 -3.80 47.16 -3.87
C ALA A 69 -3.91 45.82 -3.11
N ILE A 70 -5.03 45.57 -2.42
CA ILE A 70 -5.33 44.28 -1.80
C ILE A 70 -5.30 43.18 -2.86
N GLU A 71 -6.03 43.33 -3.97
CA GLU A 71 -6.08 42.32 -5.04
C GLU A 71 -4.72 42.10 -5.72
N SER A 72 -3.89 43.14 -5.81
CA SER A 72 -2.52 43.03 -6.32
C SER A 72 -1.64 42.20 -5.37
N LEU A 73 -1.66 42.49 -4.07
CA LEU A 73 -0.92 41.74 -3.06
C LEU A 73 -1.40 40.31 -2.92
N GLN A 74 -2.72 40.08 -2.90
CA GLN A 74 -3.30 38.73 -2.85
C GLN A 74 -2.82 37.88 -4.02
N ARG A 75 -2.76 38.45 -5.23
CA ARG A 75 -2.22 37.78 -6.42
C ARG A 75 -0.72 37.51 -6.31
N ASN A 76 0.05 38.45 -5.78
CA ASN A 76 1.50 38.34 -5.65
C ASN A 76 1.94 37.37 -4.55
N TYR A 77 1.22 37.32 -3.43
CA TYR A 77 1.50 36.42 -2.30
C TYR A 77 0.85 35.05 -2.46
N GLY A 78 -0.21 34.96 -3.26
CA GLY A 78 -1.03 33.77 -3.36
C GLY A 78 -1.82 33.50 -2.08
N ILE A 79 -2.23 34.55 -1.36
CA ILE A 79 -3.01 34.48 -0.12
C ILE A 79 -4.27 35.33 -0.34
N LYS A 80 -5.45 34.76 -0.12
CA LYS A 80 -6.72 35.48 -0.25
C LYS A 80 -7.00 36.37 0.97
N ASN A 81 -6.82 35.84 2.16
CA ASN A 81 -7.13 36.52 3.42
C ASN A 81 -6.42 35.86 4.58
N GLN A 82 -6.42 36.54 5.73
CA GLN A 82 -6.01 35.93 6.99
C GLN A 82 -6.90 34.73 7.31
N SER A 83 -6.28 33.62 7.68
CA SER A 83 -6.97 32.41 8.11
C SER A 83 -7.42 32.57 9.55
N ILE A 84 -8.61 32.10 9.93
CA ILE A 84 -9.06 32.10 11.34
C ILE A 84 -8.10 31.32 12.26
N LEU A 85 -7.43 30.30 11.70
CA LEU A 85 -6.41 29.53 12.40
C LEU A 85 -5.09 30.29 12.62
N TYR A 86 -4.93 31.50 12.06
CA TYR A 86 -3.73 32.32 12.26
C TYR A 86 -3.59 32.79 13.71
N ASP A 87 -4.71 33.02 14.38
CA ASP A 87 -4.72 33.54 15.75
C ASP A 87 -4.35 32.47 16.80
N LEU A 88 -4.15 31.22 16.36
CA LEU A 88 -3.73 30.11 17.22
C LEU A 88 -2.19 30.05 17.29
N PRO A 89 -1.57 30.27 18.46
CA PRO A 89 -0.11 30.35 18.59
C PRO A 89 0.60 29.01 18.32
N SER A 90 -0.12 27.89 18.38
CA SER A 90 0.39 26.56 18.08
C SER A 90 0.40 26.23 16.58
N ILE A 91 -0.17 27.08 15.72
CA ILE A 91 -0.29 26.82 14.28
C ILE A 91 0.75 27.64 13.51
N LYS A 92 1.61 26.95 12.77
CA LYS A 92 2.61 27.55 11.88
C LYS A 92 2.21 27.34 10.42
N PHE A 93 2.28 28.41 9.64
CA PHE A 93 1.94 28.39 8.21
C PHE A 93 3.22 28.26 7.36
N PRO A 94 3.31 27.32 6.41
CA PRO A 94 2.35 26.27 6.06
C PRO A 94 2.54 24.96 6.87
N TYR A 95 3.52 24.91 7.78
CA TYR A 95 4.02 23.66 8.39
C TYR A 95 2.94 22.82 9.08
N SER A 96 1.96 23.42 9.74
CA SER A 96 0.90 22.69 10.45
C SER A 96 -0.17 22.07 9.55
N PHE A 97 -0.06 22.19 8.22
CA PHE A 97 -1.07 21.69 7.28
C PHE A 97 -0.50 20.59 6.40
N ALA A 98 -0.82 19.34 6.72
CA ALA A 98 -0.32 18.16 6.03
C ALA A 98 -0.74 18.08 4.56
N LEU A 99 0.13 17.51 3.71
CA LEU A 99 -0.21 17.10 2.35
C LEU A 99 -1.20 15.96 2.40
N ASP A 100 -2.24 16.10 1.60
CA ASP A 100 -3.18 15.03 1.39
C ASP A 100 -2.58 14.00 0.42
N ILE A 101 -1.83 13.07 0.99
CA ILE A 101 -1.11 12.03 0.26
C ILE A 101 -2.07 11.10 -0.49
N MET A 102 -3.26 10.84 0.07
CA MET A 102 -4.26 9.99 -0.55
C MET A 102 -4.72 10.57 -1.88
N HIS A 103 -5.14 11.84 -1.88
CA HIS A 103 -5.54 12.48 -3.12
C HIS A 103 -4.35 12.76 -4.06
N LEU A 104 -3.22 13.17 -3.51
CA LEU A 104 -2.02 13.47 -4.29
C LEU A 104 -1.51 12.26 -5.09
N MET A 105 -1.22 11.15 -4.39
CA MET A 105 -0.57 9.99 -5.00
C MET A 105 -1.58 9.07 -5.69
N PHE A 106 -2.71 8.76 -5.03
CA PHE A 106 -3.65 7.74 -5.51
C PHE A 106 -4.71 8.34 -6.44
N GLU A 107 -5.29 9.48 -6.09
CA GLU A 107 -6.36 10.06 -6.90
C GLU A 107 -5.85 10.90 -8.08
N ASN A 108 -4.67 11.52 -7.97
CA ASN A 108 -4.14 12.41 -9.00
C ASN A 108 -3.02 11.76 -9.81
N VAL A 109 -1.85 11.54 -9.21
CA VAL A 109 -0.65 11.08 -9.96
C VAL A 109 -0.92 9.75 -10.66
N ALA A 110 -1.45 8.73 -9.95
CA ALA A 110 -1.77 7.44 -10.57
C ALA A 110 -2.74 7.57 -11.75
N LYS A 111 -3.84 8.31 -11.58
CA LYS A 111 -4.83 8.55 -12.64
C LYS A 111 -4.21 9.23 -13.85
N TYR A 112 -3.34 10.22 -13.65
CA TYR A 112 -2.69 10.94 -14.74
C TYR A 112 -1.65 10.10 -15.48
N MET A 113 -0.86 9.30 -14.77
CA MET A 113 0.11 8.39 -15.39
C MET A 113 -0.58 7.34 -16.25
N VAL A 114 -1.67 6.76 -15.76
CA VAL A 114 -2.46 5.81 -16.55
C VAL A 114 -3.08 6.49 -17.79
N LYS A 115 -3.59 7.72 -17.67
CA LYS A 115 -4.06 8.48 -18.84
C LYS A 115 -2.98 8.75 -19.89
N HIS A 116 -1.73 8.95 -19.46
CA HIS A 116 -0.60 9.08 -20.39
C HIS A 116 -0.38 7.78 -21.17
N TRP A 117 -0.34 6.65 -20.48
CA TRP A 117 -0.13 5.34 -21.11
C TRP A 117 -1.32 4.86 -21.95
N PHE A 118 -2.54 5.34 -21.68
CA PHE A 118 -3.70 5.16 -22.56
C PHE A 118 -3.70 6.10 -23.77
N GLY A 119 -2.82 7.11 -23.82
CA GLY A 119 -2.82 8.12 -24.88
C GLY A 119 -3.98 9.12 -24.83
N VAL A 120 -4.70 9.20 -23.71
CA VAL A 120 -5.90 10.06 -23.54
C VAL A 120 -5.64 11.30 -22.67
N PHE A 121 -4.40 11.49 -22.21
CA PHE A 121 -4.04 12.63 -21.37
C PHE A 121 -4.13 13.97 -22.12
N PHE A 122 -3.56 14.03 -23.34
CA PHE A 122 -3.61 15.22 -24.19
C PHE A 122 -4.83 15.16 -25.11
N LYS A 123 -5.65 16.22 -25.10
CA LYS A 123 -6.93 16.26 -25.83
C LYS A 123 -6.80 16.44 -27.36
N ASN A 124 -5.65 16.90 -27.85
CA ASN A 124 -5.40 17.13 -29.27
C ASN A 124 -4.72 15.90 -29.87
N VAL A 125 -5.55 14.95 -30.33
CA VAL A 125 -5.19 13.59 -30.75
C VAL A 125 -4.49 13.54 -32.12
N GLY A 126 -4.49 14.64 -32.89
CA GLY A 126 -4.01 14.66 -34.28
C GLY A 126 -2.50 14.51 -34.50
N GLU A 127 -1.66 14.94 -33.55
CA GLU A 127 -0.19 14.98 -33.74
C GLU A 127 0.60 14.26 -32.63
N ASN A 128 -0.07 13.78 -31.57
CA ASN A 128 0.56 13.18 -30.38
C ASN A 128 0.42 11.65 -30.29
N SER A 129 0.02 10.99 -31.38
CA SER A 129 -0.17 9.52 -31.45
C SER A 129 1.13 8.72 -31.40
N ASN A 130 2.30 9.37 -31.45
CA ASN A 130 3.61 8.70 -31.56
C ASN A 130 4.47 8.80 -30.29
N LYS A 131 3.87 9.05 -29.12
CA LYS A 131 4.64 9.04 -27.85
C LYS A 131 5.00 7.59 -27.50
N PRO A 132 6.28 7.29 -27.21
CA PRO A 132 6.76 5.91 -27.04
C PRO A 132 6.16 5.20 -25.81
N TYR A 133 5.63 5.94 -24.85
CA TYR A 133 5.00 5.40 -23.64
C TYR A 133 3.51 5.06 -23.81
N ILE A 134 2.91 5.32 -24.97
CA ILE A 134 1.50 4.97 -25.22
C ILE A 134 1.44 3.48 -25.56
N LEU A 135 0.67 2.74 -24.76
CA LEU A 135 0.42 1.33 -24.99
C LEU A 135 -0.79 1.17 -25.90
N ASN A 136 -0.71 0.20 -26.83
CA ASN A 136 -1.82 -0.10 -27.73
C ASN A 136 -3.01 -0.73 -26.97
N LYS A 137 -4.17 -0.73 -27.64
CA LYS A 137 -5.42 -1.26 -27.05
C LYS A 137 -5.34 -2.77 -26.75
N THR A 138 -4.58 -3.54 -27.52
CA THR A 138 -4.43 -4.99 -27.33
C THR A 138 -3.68 -5.30 -26.04
N ILE A 139 -2.58 -4.59 -25.75
CA ILE A 139 -1.83 -4.68 -24.50
C ILE A 139 -2.74 -4.32 -23.30
N TRP A 140 -3.50 -3.24 -23.39
CA TRP A 140 -4.45 -2.87 -22.32
C TRP A 140 -5.55 -3.91 -22.12
N THR A 141 -6.01 -4.55 -23.20
CA THR A 141 -6.99 -5.64 -23.12
C THR A 141 -6.40 -6.85 -22.41
N GLU A 142 -5.15 -7.22 -22.73
CA GLU A 142 -4.40 -8.27 -22.03
C GLU A 142 -4.25 -7.96 -20.54
N ILE A 143 -3.77 -6.76 -20.18
CA ILE A 143 -3.62 -6.32 -18.79
C ILE A 143 -4.96 -6.40 -18.05
N GLY A 144 -6.02 -5.87 -18.65
CA GLY A 144 -7.37 -5.88 -18.06
C GLY A 144 -7.90 -7.30 -17.80
N ASN A 145 -7.67 -8.22 -18.76
CA ASN A 145 -8.07 -9.62 -18.63
C ASN A 145 -7.25 -10.34 -17.56
N LEU A 146 -5.93 -10.12 -17.51
CA LEU A 146 -5.05 -10.66 -16.47
C LEU A 146 -5.49 -10.19 -15.08
N MET A 147 -5.82 -8.91 -14.90
CA MET A 147 -6.37 -8.42 -13.64
C MET A 147 -7.68 -9.12 -13.28
N HIS A 148 -8.56 -9.35 -14.27
CA HIS A 148 -9.84 -10.00 -14.03
C HIS A 148 -9.72 -11.47 -13.62
N THR A 149 -8.82 -12.23 -14.26
CA THR A 149 -8.56 -13.64 -13.94
C THR A 149 -7.83 -13.80 -12.63
N ALA A 150 -6.87 -12.92 -12.33
CA ALA A 150 -6.09 -12.96 -11.10
C ALA A 150 -6.88 -12.63 -9.83
N ARG A 151 -8.13 -12.15 -9.92
CA ARG A 151 -8.99 -11.85 -8.75
C ARG A 151 -9.05 -12.97 -7.72
N LYS A 152 -9.05 -14.22 -8.18
CA LYS A 152 -9.11 -15.41 -7.33
C LYS A 152 -7.75 -15.74 -6.69
N MET A 153 -6.65 -15.25 -7.25
CA MET A 153 -5.27 -15.54 -6.82
C MET A 153 -4.72 -14.51 -5.82
N ILE A 154 -5.50 -13.47 -5.51
CA ILE A 154 -5.14 -12.44 -4.54
C ILE A 154 -5.83 -12.76 -3.20
N PRO A 155 -5.06 -13.15 -2.16
CA PRO A 155 -5.58 -13.36 -0.81
C PRO A 155 -6.37 -12.18 -0.27
N SER A 156 -7.31 -12.49 0.63
CA SER A 156 -8.10 -11.47 1.33
C SER A 156 -7.25 -10.52 2.17
N TYR A 157 -6.13 -11.03 2.71
CA TYR A 157 -5.12 -10.25 3.41
C TYR A 157 -4.63 -9.03 2.61
N LEU A 158 -4.47 -9.20 1.29
CA LEU A 158 -3.97 -8.13 0.41
C LEU A 158 -5.04 -7.08 0.08
N GLY A 159 -6.28 -7.26 0.56
CA GLY A 159 -7.38 -6.32 0.40
C GLY A 159 -8.36 -6.74 -0.70
N ARG A 160 -8.87 -5.75 -1.43
CA ARG A 160 -9.87 -5.98 -2.49
C ARG A 160 -9.23 -6.65 -3.71
N PRO A 161 -9.92 -7.59 -4.35
CA PRO A 161 -9.43 -8.17 -5.60
C PRO A 161 -9.36 -7.10 -6.71
N PRO A 162 -8.39 -7.18 -7.63
CA PRO A 162 -8.23 -6.20 -8.69
C PRO A 162 -9.44 -6.18 -9.63
N ARG A 163 -9.89 -4.99 -10.04
CA ARG A 163 -10.87 -4.85 -11.14
C ARG A 163 -10.15 -4.69 -12.47
N ASN A 164 -10.80 -5.01 -13.59
CA ASN A 164 -10.22 -4.76 -14.91
C ASN A 164 -10.00 -3.24 -15.10
N ILE A 165 -8.74 -2.81 -15.21
CA ILE A 165 -8.39 -1.38 -15.29
C ILE A 165 -8.97 -0.72 -16.54
N THR A 166 -8.94 -1.41 -17.68
CA THR A 166 -9.43 -0.90 -18.96
C THR A 166 -10.92 -0.59 -18.94
N LEU A 167 -11.71 -1.36 -18.19
CA LEU A 167 -13.16 -1.16 -18.07
C LEU A 167 -13.53 -0.14 -16.98
N TYR A 168 -12.77 -0.08 -15.89
CA TYR A 168 -13.25 0.55 -14.65
C TYR A 168 -12.37 1.70 -14.12
N TYR A 169 -11.25 2.07 -14.76
CA TYR A 169 -10.31 3.06 -14.21
C TYR A 169 -10.96 4.42 -13.87
N ASN A 170 -11.97 4.87 -14.62
CA ASN A 170 -12.70 6.11 -14.32
C ASN A 170 -13.50 6.06 -13.00
N SER A 171 -13.82 4.85 -12.52
CA SER A 171 -14.60 4.59 -11.30
C SER A 171 -13.76 4.06 -10.14
N TYR A 172 -12.44 3.99 -10.30
CA TYR A 172 -11.54 3.52 -9.25
C TYR A 172 -11.49 4.52 -8.09
N LYS A 173 -11.63 3.99 -6.88
CA LYS A 173 -11.43 4.74 -5.64
C LYS A 173 -9.95 4.82 -5.26
N ALA A 174 -9.58 5.71 -4.35
CA ALA A 174 -8.22 5.84 -3.83
C ALA A 174 -7.59 4.49 -3.39
N GLU A 175 -8.34 3.60 -2.73
CA GLU A 175 -7.84 2.27 -2.31
C GLU A 175 -7.42 1.39 -3.52
N GLU A 176 -8.15 1.47 -4.63
CA GLU A 176 -7.85 0.71 -5.83
C GLU A 176 -6.67 1.29 -6.60
N TRP A 177 -6.55 2.62 -6.63
CA TRP A 177 -5.37 3.29 -7.17
C TRP A 177 -4.12 3.01 -6.34
N MET A 178 -4.25 2.98 -5.01
CA MET A 178 -3.18 2.55 -4.12
C MET A 178 -2.75 1.13 -4.49
N ALA A 179 -3.67 0.16 -4.54
CA ALA A 179 -3.36 -1.22 -4.92
C ALA A 179 -2.74 -1.32 -6.33
N TRP A 180 -3.23 -0.56 -7.30
CA TRP A 180 -2.62 -0.45 -8.62
C TRP A 180 -1.15 -0.03 -8.52
N ILE A 181 -0.83 1.04 -7.80
CA ILE A 181 0.54 1.50 -7.64
C ILE A 181 1.40 0.42 -6.96
N ILE A 182 1.03 0.00 -5.75
CA ILE A 182 1.93 -0.77 -4.88
C ILE A 182 2.05 -2.24 -5.27
N MET A 183 1.03 -2.81 -5.91
CA MET A 183 0.97 -4.26 -6.16
C MET A 183 0.95 -4.60 -7.66
N TYR A 184 0.16 -3.89 -8.46
CA TYR A 184 -0.17 -4.41 -9.80
C TYR A 184 0.59 -3.73 -10.94
N SER A 185 0.95 -2.46 -10.81
CA SER A 185 1.46 -1.67 -11.92
C SER A 185 2.81 -2.18 -12.44
N LEU A 186 3.80 -2.43 -11.57
CA LEU A 186 5.10 -2.94 -12.03
C LEU A 186 4.98 -4.34 -12.66
N PRO A 187 4.35 -5.35 -12.03
CA PRO A 187 4.20 -6.66 -12.66
C PRO A 187 3.46 -6.62 -14.00
N LEU A 188 2.41 -5.79 -14.10
CA LEU A 188 1.56 -5.72 -15.30
C LEU A 188 2.13 -4.87 -16.43
N LEU A 189 3.03 -3.93 -16.13
CA LEU A 189 3.68 -3.08 -17.13
C LEU A 189 5.03 -3.63 -17.59
N LYS A 190 5.57 -4.63 -16.88
CA LYS A 190 6.81 -5.30 -17.23
C LYS A 190 6.75 -5.86 -18.65
N ASP A 191 7.82 -5.63 -19.41
CA ASP A 191 7.98 -6.02 -20.83
C ASP A 191 6.93 -5.43 -21.79
N LYS A 192 6.06 -4.54 -21.31
CA LYS A 192 5.00 -3.87 -22.08
C LYS A 192 5.24 -2.37 -22.22
N LEU A 193 5.63 -1.72 -21.12
CA LEU A 193 6.04 -0.31 -21.11
C LEU A 193 7.54 -0.21 -21.42
N PRO A 194 8.00 0.71 -22.29
CA PRO A 194 9.43 0.81 -22.59
C PRO A 194 10.24 1.06 -21.32
N ILE A 195 11.41 0.41 -21.24
CA ILE A 195 12.22 0.31 -20.02
C ILE A 195 12.44 1.65 -19.32
N LYS A 196 12.71 2.70 -20.10
CA LYS A 196 12.91 4.07 -19.61
C LYS A 196 11.74 4.58 -18.76
N TYR A 197 10.50 4.37 -19.21
CA TYR A 197 9.29 4.82 -18.52
C TYR A 197 8.90 3.87 -17.38
N TYR A 198 9.20 2.58 -17.55
CA TYR A 198 9.00 1.57 -16.52
C TYR A 198 9.86 1.82 -15.28
N GLU A 199 11.16 2.06 -15.48
CA GLU A 199 12.09 2.41 -14.40
C GLU A 199 11.76 3.77 -13.77
N GLY A 200 11.35 4.75 -14.59
CA GLY A 200 10.84 6.02 -14.09
C GLY A 200 9.65 5.84 -13.14
N TRP A 201 8.66 5.03 -13.54
CA TRP A 201 7.50 4.73 -12.70
C TRP A 201 7.87 3.93 -11.44
N ALA A 202 8.85 3.02 -11.52
CA ALA A 202 9.32 2.26 -10.37
C ALA A 202 9.83 3.14 -9.22
N LEU A 203 10.48 4.27 -9.54
CA LEU A 203 10.89 5.26 -8.52
C LEU A 203 9.70 5.76 -7.71
N PHE A 204 8.59 6.09 -8.38
CA PHE A 204 7.36 6.51 -7.72
C PHE A 204 6.74 5.40 -6.90
N VAL A 205 6.66 4.18 -7.45
CA VAL A 205 6.12 3.01 -6.74
C VAL A 205 6.89 2.75 -5.44
N LYS A 206 8.23 2.78 -5.50
CA LYS A 206 9.08 2.59 -4.32
C LYS A 206 8.88 3.70 -3.28
N ALA A 207 8.81 4.97 -3.71
CA ALA A 207 8.52 6.08 -2.81
C ALA A 207 7.16 5.94 -2.10
N VAL A 208 6.13 5.51 -2.83
CA VAL A 208 4.78 5.29 -2.27
C VAL A 208 4.78 4.14 -1.25
N ARG A 209 5.53 3.06 -1.51
CA ARG A 209 5.66 1.94 -0.57
C ARG A 209 6.33 2.37 0.73
N LEU A 210 7.41 3.15 0.66
CA LEU A 210 8.05 3.73 1.84
C LEU A 210 7.10 4.67 2.60
N CYS A 211 6.38 5.55 1.92
CA CYS A 211 5.39 6.45 2.53
C CYS A 211 4.27 5.71 3.30
N LYS A 212 4.04 4.42 3.05
CA LYS A 212 3.03 3.60 3.72
C LYS A 212 3.52 3.06 5.08
N LYS A 213 4.83 3.06 5.35
CA LYS A 213 5.37 2.57 6.63
C LYS A 213 4.73 3.29 7.81
N LEU A 214 4.48 2.56 8.89
CA LEU A 214 3.89 3.13 10.11
C LEU A 214 4.89 4.00 10.87
N CYS A 215 6.16 3.62 10.85
CA CYS A 215 7.26 4.40 11.38
C CYS A 215 8.25 4.70 10.26
N LEU A 216 8.75 5.92 10.24
CA LEU A 216 9.71 6.40 9.24
C LEU A 216 10.94 6.91 9.99
N PHE A 217 12.10 6.39 9.62
CA PHE A 217 13.39 6.92 10.08
C PHE A 217 13.91 7.98 9.10
N GLU A 218 14.92 8.75 9.48
CA GLU A 218 15.44 9.83 8.62
C GLU A 218 16.04 9.28 7.32
N GLU A 219 16.55 8.04 7.34
CA GLU A 219 17.02 7.31 6.17
C GLU A 219 15.85 7.04 5.20
N ASP A 220 14.68 6.62 5.72
CA ASP A 220 13.48 6.42 4.91
C ASP A 220 13.03 7.75 4.28
N ILE A 221 13.00 8.82 5.06
CA ILE A 221 12.58 10.16 4.58
C ILE A 221 13.56 10.66 3.51
N SER A 222 14.87 10.44 3.70
CA SER A 222 15.91 10.78 2.73
C SER A 222 15.75 9.99 1.44
N GLU A 223 15.50 8.68 1.54
CA GLU A 223 15.24 7.83 0.38
C GLU A 223 13.97 8.25 -0.37
N ILE A 224 12.87 8.54 0.34
CA ILE A 224 11.64 9.07 -0.26
C ILE A 224 11.93 10.37 -1.03
N LYS A 225 12.73 11.29 -0.45
CA LYS A 225 13.10 12.55 -1.11
C LYS A 225 13.81 12.29 -2.44
N ILE A 226 14.80 11.41 -2.43
CA ILE A 226 15.59 11.06 -3.62
C ILE A 226 14.69 10.42 -4.69
N LEU A 227 13.85 9.46 -4.29
CA LEU A 227 12.97 8.74 -5.21
C LEU A 227 11.94 9.68 -5.87
N LEU A 228 11.28 10.54 -5.09
CA LEU A 228 10.28 11.49 -5.61
C LEU A 228 10.93 12.58 -6.47
N LEU A 229 12.12 13.06 -6.10
CA LEU A 229 12.87 14.02 -6.91
C LEU A 229 13.26 13.41 -8.27
N ASN A 230 13.78 12.18 -8.26
CA ASN A 230 14.17 11.49 -9.48
C ASN A 230 12.97 11.17 -10.36
N PHE A 231 11.84 10.74 -9.77
CA PHE A 231 10.59 10.57 -10.50
C PHE A 231 10.09 11.89 -11.09
N TYR A 232 10.12 13.00 -10.33
CA TYR A 232 9.69 14.31 -10.82
C TYR A 232 10.55 14.77 -12.00
N LYS A 233 11.89 14.68 -11.89
CA LYS A 233 12.81 15.01 -12.98
C LYS A 233 12.59 14.14 -14.21
N HIS A 234 12.37 12.84 -14.01
CA HIS A 234 11.99 11.93 -15.09
C HIS A 234 10.67 12.36 -15.75
N TYR A 235 9.64 12.66 -14.94
CA TYR A 235 8.34 13.08 -15.45
C TYR A 235 8.43 14.37 -16.27
N GLU A 236 9.12 15.39 -15.72
CA GLU A 236 9.32 16.67 -16.37
C GLU A 236 10.09 16.52 -17.70
N LYS A 237 11.12 15.68 -17.72
CA LYS A 237 11.92 15.43 -18.92
C LYS A 237 11.17 14.64 -19.99
N GLU A 238 10.48 13.57 -19.60
CA GLU A 238 10.00 12.56 -20.54
C GLU A 238 8.54 12.72 -20.97
N TYR A 239 7.70 13.35 -20.13
CA TYR A 239 6.29 13.58 -20.41
C TYR A 239 6.01 15.03 -20.81
N TYR A 240 6.66 15.99 -20.15
CA TYR A 240 6.58 17.40 -20.51
C TYR A 240 7.61 17.79 -21.59
N GLY A 241 8.89 17.47 -21.36
CA GLY A 241 9.99 17.68 -22.32
C GLY A 241 10.30 19.13 -22.66
N GLY A 242 9.85 20.10 -21.85
CA GLY A 242 10.01 21.52 -22.16
C GLY A 242 9.13 22.00 -23.33
N ILE A 243 8.20 21.18 -23.81
CA ILE A 243 7.35 21.48 -24.97
C ILE A 243 6.10 22.22 -24.50
N LYS A 244 5.84 23.42 -25.04
CA LYS A 244 4.74 24.31 -24.60
C LYS A 244 3.37 23.64 -24.69
N GLU A 245 3.15 22.83 -25.72
CA GLU A 245 1.91 22.09 -25.97
C GLU A 245 1.67 21.01 -24.89
N ASN A 246 2.74 20.48 -24.30
CA ASN A 246 2.70 19.44 -23.28
C ASN A 246 2.69 20.02 -21.85
N ILE A 247 2.72 21.35 -21.67
CA ILE A 247 2.76 21.98 -20.34
C ILE A 247 1.62 21.56 -19.41
N SER A 248 0.51 21.09 -19.99
CA SER A 248 -0.63 20.54 -19.25
C SER A 248 -0.31 19.27 -18.44
N ALA A 249 0.84 18.61 -18.71
CA ALA A 249 1.42 17.57 -17.88
C ALA A 249 1.88 18.09 -16.51
N MET A 250 2.39 19.33 -16.44
CA MET A 250 2.97 19.91 -15.22
C MET A 250 1.92 20.51 -14.29
N LYS A 251 0.95 19.69 -13.92
CA LYS A 251 -0.09 20.02 -12.94
C LYS A 251 0.52 20.21 -11.54
N LEU A 252 -0.15 21.02 -10.72
CA LEU A 252 0.28 21.30 -9.35
C LEU A 252 0.45 20.02 -8.50
N CYS A 253 -0.32 18.96 -8.76
CA CYS A 253 -0.14 17.69 -8.06
C CYS A 253 1.24 17.05 -8.30
N PHE A 254 1.82 17.13 -9.51
CA PHE A 254 3.17 16.62 -9.72
C PHE A 254 4.21 17.45 -8.98
N HIS A 255 4.01 18.78 -8.93
CA HIS A 255 4.86 19.68 -8.15
C HIS A 255 4.79 19.38 -6.63
N TYR A 256 3.62 19.05 -6.09
CA TYR A 256 3.48 18.70 -4.67
C TYR A 256 4.26 17.46 -4.24
N LEU A 257 4.70 16.59 -5.17
CA LEU A 257 5.59 15.48 -4.86
C LEU A 257 6.92 15.94 -4.26
N LEU A 258 7.41 17.12 -4.66
CA LEU A 258 8.66 17.69 -4.15
C LEU A 258 8.56 18.14 -2.68
N HIS A 259 7.34 18.29 -2.14
CA HIS A 259 7.07 18.76 -0.78
C HIS A 259 6.60 17.64 0.16
N VAL A 260 6.55 16.38 -0.31
CA VAL A 260 6.07 15.25 0.50
C VAL A 260 6.92 15.06 1.74
N THR A 261 8.25 15.09 1.60
CA THR A 261 9.16 14.88 2.74
C THR A 261 9.13 16.04 3.73
N ASP A 262 8.97 17.28 3.25
CA ASP A 262 8.76 18.44 4.13
C ASP A 262 7.45 18.30 4.91
N SER A 263 6.38 17.81 4.26
CA SER A 263 5.13 17.53 4.96
C SER A 263 5.29 16.42 6.01
N ILE A 264 6.03 15.35 5.70
CA ILE A 264 6.27 14.26 6.67
C ILE A 264 7.03 14.77 7.89
N ARG A 265 8.10 15.55 7.68
CA ARG A 265 8.87 16.14 8.79
C ARG A 265 8.03 17.07 9.67
N ASN A 266 7.12 17.83 9.07
CA ASN A 266 6.29 18.80 9.80
C ASN A 266 5.07 18.17 10.49
N THR A 267 4.48 17.12 9.93
CA THR A 267 3.15 16.60 10.34
C THR A 267 3.12 15.11 10.67
N GLY A 268 4.26 14.44 10.59
CA GLY A 268 4.39 13.01 10.86
C GLY A 268 4.13 12.13 9.62
N PRO A 269 4.12 10.80 9.81
CA PRO A 269 3.97 9.84 8.73
C PRO A 269 2.66 10.00 7.95
N CYS A 270 2.68 9.63 6.67
CA CYS A 270 1.54 9.83 5.75
C CYS A 270 0.24 9.15 6.22
N TRP A 271 0.33 8.00 6.90
CA TRP A 271 -0.85 7.30 7.42
C TRP A 271 -1.53 8.06 8.58
N ALA A 272 -0.83 8.97 9.27
CA ALA A 272 -1.45 9.77 10.32
C ALA A 272 -2.28 10.93 9.75
N THR A 273 -2.01 11.33 8.50
CA THR A 273 -2.55 12.54 7.88
C THR A 273 -3.36 12.30 6.61
N TRP A 274 -3.40 11.07 6.10
CA TRP A 274 -4.24 10.69 4.96
C TRP A 274 -5.75 10.78 5.27
N GLN A 275 -6.56 10.96 4.23
CA GLN A 275 -7.98 11.25 4.41
C GLN A 275 -8.91 10.03 4.41
N PHE A 276 -8.40 8.79 4.32
CA PHE A 276 -9.26 7.59 4.33
C PHE A 276 -10.23 7.53 5.53
N PRO A 277 -9.81 7.82 6.78
CA PRO A 277 -10.73 7.83 7.91
C PRO A 277 -11.79 8.93 7.79
N MET A 278 -11.40 10.13 7.35
CA MET A 278 -12.30 11.26 7.15
C MET A 278 -13.35 10.98 6.07
N GLU A 279 -12.94 10.44 4.92
CA GLU A 279 -13.87 10.04 3.87
C GLU A 279 -14.83 8.94 4.32
N ARG A 280 -14.37 8.00 5.15
CA ARG A 280 -15.23 6.97 5.73
C ARG A 280 -16.29 7.58 6.63
N ILE A 281 -15.91 8.51 7.52
CA ILE A 281 -16.85 9.23 8.38
C ILE A 281 -17.85 10.02 7.53
N CYS A 282 -17.39 10.77 6.52
CA CYS A 282 -18.28 11.46 5.59
C CYS A 282 -19.25 10.49 4.90
N GLY A 283 -18.77 9.33 4.46
CA GLY A 283 -19.59 8.28 3.86
C GLY A 283 -20.63 7.68 4.80
N MET A 284 -20.36 7.65 6.12
CA MET A 284 -21.33 7.26 7.15
C MET A 284 -22.36 8.37 7.43
N LEU A 285 -21.94 9.64 7.40
CA LEU A 285 -22.79 10.79 7.70
C LEU A 285 -23.73 11.18 6.56
N ILE A 286 -23.28 11.12 5.30
CA ILE A 286 -24.08 11.53 4.14
C ILE A 286 -25.45 10.83 4.08
N PRO A 287 -25.55 9.49 4.27
CA PRO A 287 -26.84 8.79 4.29
C PRO A 287 -27.79 9.20 5.44
N LEU A 288 -27.27 9.83 6.51
CA LEU A 288 -28.07 10.31 7.63
C LEU A 288 -28.81 11.61 7.30
N ALA A 289 -28.41 12.32 6.24
CA ALA A 289 -29.05 13.55 5.78
C ALA A 289 -30.33 13.24 4.98
N LYS A 290 -31.36 12.70 5.64
CA LYS A 290 -32.63 12.30 5.01
C LYS A 290 -33.61 13.46 4.84
N SER A 291 -33.52 14.48 5.70
CA SER A 291 -34.37 15.68 5.63
C SER A 291 -33.84 16.68 4.60
N ARG A 292 -34.70 17.06 3.63
CA ARG A 292 -34.40 18.13 2.67
C ARG A 292 -34.64 19.54 3.23
N LEU A 293 -35.49 19.67 4.25
CA LEU A 293 -35.84 20.95 4.89
C LEU A 293 -34.87 21.33 6.01
N HIS A 294 -34.46 20.36 6.83
CA HIS A 294 -33.58 20.59 7.99
C HIS A 294 -32.44 19.55 8.04
N PRO A 295 -31.53 19.56 7.05
CA PRO A 295 -30.50 18.53 6.91
C PRO A 295 -29.57 18.46 8.13
N TYR A 296 -29.10 19.61 8.64
CA TYR A 296 -28.16 19.65 9.77
C TYR A 296 -28.78 19.12 11.07
N LYS A 297 -30.00 19.55 11.41
CA LYS A 297 -30.72 19.06 12.59
C LYS A 297 -30.99 17.55 12.50
N ASN A 298 -31.31 17.07 11.30
CA ASN A 298 -31.54 15.65 11.07
C ASN A 298 -30.26 14.82 11.23
N ILE A 299 -29.13 15.30 10.70
CA ILE A 299 -27.82 14.65 10.90
C ILE A 299 -27.48 14.60 12.39
N ILE A 300 -27.60 15.72 13.11
CA ILE A 300 -27.30 15.79 14.56
C ILE A 300 -28.14 14.77 15.34
N ASN A 301 -29.45 14.73 15.11
CA ASN A 301 -30.32 13.78 15.80
C ASN A 301 -29.96 12.32 15.49
N ASN A 302 -29.66 12.00 14.23
CA ASN A 302 -29.28 10.64 13.85
C ASN A 302 -27.93 10.23 14.45
N VAL A 303 -26.94 11.12 14.48
CA VAL A 303 -25.66 10.88 15.15
C VAL A 303 -25.88 10.67 16.65
N TYR A 304 -26.68 11.52 17.30
CA TYR A 304 -27.01 11.39 18.71
C TYR A 304 -27.66 10.03 19.03
N LEU A 305 -28.65 9.61 18.24
CA LEU A 305 -29.29 8.30 18.41
C LEU A 305 -28.32 7.13 18.18
N MET A 306 -27.42 7.25 17.20
CA MET A 306 -26.40 6.23 16.94
C MET A 306 -25.42 6.10 18.12
N GLU A 307 -24.99 7.22 18.70
CA GLU A 307 -24.13 7.18 19.88
C GLU A 307 -24.85 6.63 21.11
N LEU A 308 -26.12 7.00 21.36
CA LEU A 308 -26.92 6.37 22.41
C LEU A 308 -26.99 4.85 22.25
N PHE A 309 -27.15 4.37 21.01
CA PHE A 309 -27.15 2.95 20.72
C PHE A 309 -25.76 2.30 20.94
N ASN A 310 -24.68 2.97 20.55
CA ASN A 310 -23.30 2.52 20.80
C ASN A 310 -22.95 2.46 22.30
N HIS A 311 -23.57 3.32 23.11
CA HIS A 311 -23.41 3.34 24.56
C HIS A 311 -24.26 2.30 25.30
N LEU A 312 -25.24 1.70 24.62
CA LEU A 312 -26.14 0.73 25.22
C LEU A 312 -25.41 -0.41 25.94
N PRO A 313 -24.32 -1.03 25.41
CA PRO A 313 -23.56 -2.08 26.10
C PRO A 313 -23.03 -1.73 27.49
N TYR A 314 -22.95 -0.45 27.84
CA TYR A 314 -22.50 0.04 29.15
C TYR A 314 -23.65 0.28 30.14
N HIS A 315 -24.90 0.05 29.72
CA HIS A 315 -26.09 0.15 30.56
C HIS A 315 -26.67 -1.23 30.88
N GLU A 316 -27.26 -1.37 32.07
CA GLU A 316 -27.86 -2.61 32.57
C GLU A 316 -28.95 -3.16 31.63
N ILE A 317 -29.72 -2.26 31.00
CA ILE A 317 -30.78 -2.64 30.04
C ILE A 317 -30.27 -3.45 28.85
N TYR A 318 -28.99 -3.33 28.49
CA TYR A 318 -28.41 -4.07 27.39
C TYR A 318 -28.50 -5.58 27.59
N GLN A 319 -28.25 -6.08 28.80
CA GLN A 319 -28.29 -7.52 29.08
C GLN A 319 -29.72 -8.07 29.02
N HIS A 320 -30.72 -7.21 29.24
CA HIS A 320 -32.14 -7.54 29.13
C HIS A 320 -32.65 -7.55 27.69
N VAL A 321 -32.09 -6.70 26.81
CA VAL A 321 -32.51 -6.57 25.40
C VAL A 321 -31.68 -7.45 24.47
N PHE A 322 -30.37 -7.53 24.71
CA PHE A 322 -29.41 -8.32 23.96
C PHE A 322 -28.88 -9.41 24.90
N LEU A 323 -29.31 -10.66 24.67
CA LEU A 323 -28.78 -11.83 25.36
C LEU A 323 -27.25 -11.72 25.40
N SER A 324 -26.69 -11.64 26.61
CA SER A 324 -25.26 -11.48 26.84
C SER A 324 -24.49 -12.46 25.95
N LYS A 325 -23.46 -11.98 25.25
CA LYS A 325 -22.47 -12.87 24.64
C LYS A 325 -22.06 -13.86 25.73
N SER A 326 -22.36 -15.13 25.50
CA SER A 326 -21.94 -16.24 26.36
C SER A 326 -20.46 -16.07 26.69
N SER A 327 -20.08 -16.54 27.88
CA SER A 327 -18.69 -16.73 28.35
C SER A 327 -17.69 -16.99 27.21
N PRO A 328 -16.40 -16.58 27.35
CA PRO A 328 -15.39 -16.79 26.31
C PRO A 328 -15.54 -18.21 25.78
N LYS A 329 -15.94 -18.32 24.51
CA LYS A 329 -16.35 -19.59 23.91
C LYS A 329 -15.19 -20.57 24.07
N GLN A 330 -15.30 -21.50 25.00
CA GLN A 330 -14.42 -22.66 25.07
C GLN A 330 -14.79 -23.51 23.86
N TYR A 331 -14.07 -23.32 22.77
CA TYR A 331 -14.25 -24.13 21.58
C TYR A 331 -13.64 -25.50 21.85
N ALA A 332 -14.34 -26.56 21.43
CA ALA A 332 -13.78 -27.89 21.46
C ALA A 332 -12.47 -27.93 20.63
N GLN A 333 -11.47 -28.71 21.07
CA GLN A 333 -10.15 -28.75 20.43
C GLN A 333 -10.18 -29.07 18.93
N HIS A 334 -11.17 -29.84 18.46
CA HIS A 334 -11.36 -30.12 17.04
C HIS A 334 -11.88 -28.93 16.22
N LEU A 335 -12.34 -27.86 16.88
CA LEU A 335 -12.77 -26.62 16.24
C LEU A 335 -11.65 -25.59 16.24
N ILE A 336 -10.98 -25.44 17.37
CA ILE A 336 -9.84 -24.55 17.55
C ILE A 336 -8.79 -25.25 18.41
N TYR A 337 -7.55 -25.27 17.95
CA TYR A 337 -6.41 -25.70 18.76
C TYR A 337 -5.47 -24.52 18.99
N THR A 338 -5.15 -24.27 20.25
CA THR A 338 -4.22 -23.25 20.71
C THR A 338 -3.28 -23.88 21.72
N ASP A 339 -2.07 -23.34 21.80
CA ASP A 339 -1.03 -23.84 22.70
C ASP A 339 -0.26 -22.64 23.27
N GLU A 340 0.21 -22.74 24.52
CA GLU A 340 0.86 -21.63 25.22
C GLU A 340 2.21 -21.23 24.59
N TYR A 341 2.84 -22.13 23.84
CA TYR A 341 4.11 -21.90 23.15
C TYR A 341 3.92 -21.27 21.75
N TYR A 342 2.68 -21.09 21.29
CA TYR A 342 2.37 -20.54 19.97
C TYR A 342 1.49 -19.30 20.06
N PHE A 343 1.79 -18.30 19.23
CA PHE A 343 0.88 -17.17 19.00
C PHE A 343 -0.21 -17.51 17.97
N GLU A 344 0.03 -18.55 17.17
CA GLU A 344 -0.88 -19.06 16.16
C GLU A 344 -1.96 -19.96 16.75
N GLU A 345 -3.10 -20.01 16.07
CA GLU A 345 -4.23 -20.85 16.46
C GLU A 345 -4.72 -21.64 15.25
N PHE A 346 -4.91 -22.96 15.37
CA PHE A 346 -5.52 -23.75 14.30
C PHE A 346 -7.03 -23.72 14.36
N TYR A 347 -7.67 -23.77 13.20
CA TYR A 347 -9.12 -23.71 13.04
C TYR A 347 -9.64 -24.81 12.10
N PHE A 348 -10.85 -25.28 12.38
CA PHE A 348 -11.66 -26.17 11.54
C PHE A 348 -11.65 -25.74 10.05
N PRO A 349 -11.76 -26.69 9.08
CA PRO A 349 -12.01 -28.13 9.22
C PRO A 349 -10.85 -28.96 9.77
N THR A 350 -11.17 -30.04 10.47
CA THR A 350 -10.21 -31.03 10.97
C THR A 350 -10.40 -32.40 10.32
N LYS A 351 -9.30 -33.12 10.13
CA LYS A 351 -9.33 -34.51 9.64
C LYS A 351 -8.15 -35.29 10.19
N LYS A 352 -8.37 -36.50 10.72
CA LYS A 352 -7.26 -37.43 11.02
C LYS A 352 -6.52 -37.77 9.73
N HIS A 353 -5.20 -37.72 9.77
CA HIS A 353 -4.34 -37.97 8.62
C HIS A 353 -3.21 -38.92 8.97
N ILE A 354 -3.03 -39.93 8.12
CA ILE A 354 -1.95 -40.90 8.22
C ILE A 354 -0.86 -40.44 7.25
N LEU A 355 0.34 -40.25 7.78
CA LEU A 355 1.49 -39.75 7.05
C LEU A 355 2.01 -40.80 6.07
N SER A 356 2.33 -40.38 4.85
CA SER A 356 3.07 -41.23 3.92
C SER A 356 4.52 -41.39 4.36
N GLN A 357 5.23 -42.39 3.83
CA GLN A 357 6.65 -42.61 4.14
C GLN A 357 7.53 -41.40 3.79
N ILE A 358 7.17 -40.68 2.72
CA ILE A 358 7.84 -39.43 2.32
C ILE A 358 7.58 -38.33 3.35
N GLN A 359 6.33 -38.18 3.81
CA GLN A 359 5.97 -37.19 4.83
C GLN A 359 6.64 -37.48 6.18
N LEU A 360 6.69 -38.75 6.60
CA LEU A 360 7.41 -39.17 7.81
C LEU A 360 8.90 -38.83 7.74
N LYS A 361 9.53 -39.03 6.58
CA LYS A 361 10.93 -38.62 6.36
C LYS A 361 11.11 -37.11 6.53
N LYS A 362 10.19 -36.31 6.00
CA LYS A 362 10.23 -34.85 6.14
C LYS A 362 9.98 -34.36 7.57
N ILE A 363 9.05 -34.99 8.29
CA ILE A 363 8.85 -34.71 9.72
C ILE A 363 10.09 -35.07 10.51
N LYS A 364 10.72 -36.22 10.25
CA LYS A 364 11.99 -36.58 10.88
C LYS A 364 13.06 -35.52 10.63
N GLU A 365 13.26 -35.11 9.38
CA GLU A 365 14.24 -34.06 9.02
C GLU A 365 13.96 -32.75 9.77
N ASN A 366 12.71 -32.34 9.84
CA ASN A 366 12.28 -31.13 10.54
C ASN A 366 12.51 -31.21 12.06
N LEU A 367 12.12 -32.32 12.70
CA LEU A 367 12.27 -32.53 14.15
C LEU A 367 13.74 -32.72 14.55
N SER A 368 14.52 -33.48 13.76
CA SER A 368 15.97 -33.61 13.96
C SER A 368 16.66 -32.26 14.00
N THR A 369 16.27 -31.34 13.10
CA THR A 369 16.81 -29.99 13.05
C THR A 369 16.33 -29.16 14.24
N SER A 370 15.03 -29.23 14.57
CA SER A 370 14.42 -28.39 15.60
C SER A 370 14.84 -28.76 17.03
N TYR A 371 15.08 -30.05 17.28
CA TYR A 371 15.50 -30.59 18.59
C TYR A 371 16.99 -30.93 18.64
N ASN A 372 17.73 -30.71 17.56
CA ASN A 372 19.14 -31.04 17.40
C ASN A 372 19.46 -32.53 17.69
N ILE A 373 18.61 -33.44 17.19
CA ILE A 373 18.71 -34.89 17.40
C ILE A 373 19.16 -35.58 16.11
N THR A 374 20.34 -36.20 16.12
CA THR A 374 20.95 -36.85 14.96
C THR A 374 20.38 -38.24 14.65
N ASP A 375 19.93 -38.99 15.67
CA ASP A 375 19.61 -40.42 15.57
C ASP A 375 18.12 -40.77 15.73
N LEU A 376 17.22 -39.92 15.22
CA LEU A 376 15.77 -40.24 15.26
C LEU A 376 15.44 -41.45 14.37
N ASN A 377 14.88 -42.51 14.94
CA ASN A 377 14.43 -43.66 14.15
C ASN A 377 13.06 -43.36 13.49
N LEU A 378 12.94 -43.62 12.19
CA LEU A 378 11.68 -43.45 11.44
C LEU A 378 10.54 -44.34 11.98
N ASN A 379 10.88 -45.52 12.49
CA ASN A 379 9.88 -46.50 12.93
C ASN A 379 9.30 -46.17 14.31
N SER A 380 9.97 -45.34 15.11
CA SER A 380 9.50 -44.90 16.42
C SER A 380 8.63 -43.63 16.37
N LEU A 381 8.53 -42.99 15.20
CA LEU A 381 7.73 -41.78 15.03
C LEU A 381 6.24 -42.11 14.90
N PRO A 382 5.35 -41.38 15.59
CA PRO A 382 3.91 -41.46 15.36
C PRO A 382 3.58 -41.26 13.88
N LYS A 383 2.70 -42.12 13.36
CA LYS A 383 2.33 -42.14 11.93
C LYS A 383 1.08 -41.33 11.61
N GLU A 384 0.41 -40.85 12.64
CA GLU A 384 -0.85 -40.14 12.54
C GLU A 384 -0.79 -38.80 13.23
N GLY A 385 -1.67 -37.90 12.81
CA GLY A 385 -1.90 -36.61 13.43
C GLY A 385 -3.19 -36.00 12.92
N ILE A 386 -3.42 -34.74 13.26
CA ILE A 386 -4.67 -34.05 12.92
C ILE A 386 -4.37 -32.93 11.93
N MET A 387 -4.94 -33.01 10.73
CA MET A 387 -4.93 -31.90 9.79
C MET A 387 -5.91 -30.82 10.22
N TYR A 388 -5.50 -29.56 10.04
CA TYR A 388 -6.34 -28.37 10.17
C TYR A 388 -6.42 -27.62 8.84
N GLY A 389 -7.59 -27.02 8.61
CA GLY A 389 -7.91 -26.32 7.37
C GLY A 389 -7.42 -24.88 7.34
N ARG A 390 -7.32 -24.27 8.51
CA ARG A 390 -7.01 -22.84 8.66
C ARG A 390 -6.12 -22.62 9.87
N MET A 391 -5.41 -21.51 9.82
CA MET A 391 -4.60 -20.99 10.92
C MET A 391 -4.88 -19.50 11.06
N LEU A 392 -5.02 -19.03 12.29
CA LEU A 392 -4.95 -17.61 12.63
C LEU A 392 -3.50 -17.29 13.00
N THR A 393 -2.92 -16.29 12.33
CA THR A 393 -1.54 -15.86 12.60
C THR A 393 -1.43 -15.04 13.89
N LYS A 394 -0.21 -14.83 14.39
CA LYS A 394 0.10 -13.87 15.47
C LYS A 394 -0.55 -12.49 15.28
N ASN A 395 -0.64 -12.04 14.03
CA ASN A 395 -1.21 -10.75 13.64
C ASN A 395 -2.75 -10.79 13.42
N LYS A 396 -3.42 -11.86 13.84
CA LYS A 396 -4.88 -12.06 13.77
C LYS A 396 -5.44 -12.06 12.34
N TYR A 397 -4.69 -12.61 11.39
CA TYR A 397 -5.16 -12.87 10.02
C TYR A 397 -5.30 -14.38 9.77
N PHE A 398 -6.36 -14.76 9.07
CA PHE A 398 -6.55 -16.16 8.68
C PHE A 398 -5.74 -16.51 7.44
N ILE A 399 -5.02 -17.63 7.52
CA ILE A 399 -4.41 -18.35 6.40
C ILE A 399 -5.16 -19.66 6.25
N GLY A 400 -5.60 -19.97 5.04
CA GLY A 400 -6.21 -21.25 4.69
C GLY A 400 -5.17 -22.23 4.15
N SER A 401 -5.61 -23.47 3.95
CA SER A 401 -4.84 -24.48 3.21
C SER A 401 -5.46 -24.82 1.87
N LYS A 402 -4.65 -25.39 0.97
CA LYS A 402 -5.11 -25.89 -0.33
C LYS A 402 -6.11 -27.04 -0.15
N TRP A 403 -5.95 -27.87 0.87
CA TRP A 403 -6.85 -28.97 1.21
C TRP A 403 -8.33 -28.55 1.31
N ILE A 404 -8.60 -27.37 1.90
CA ILE A 404 -9.98 -26.90 2.11
C ILE A 404 -10.51 -26.06 0.95
N ASN A 405 -9.66 -25.71 -0.01
CA ASN A 405 -10.04 -24.93 -1.17
C ASN A 405 -10.74 -25.81 -2.20
N LYS A 406 -11.99 -26.16 -1.93
CA LYS A 406 -12.80 -27.08 -2.77
C LYS A 406 -13.67 -26.36 -3.80
N ASN A 407 -13.96 -25.07 -3.60
CA ASN A 407 -14.87 -24.31 -4.47
C ASN A 407 -14.09 -23.24 -5.25
N ASN A 408 -13.79 -23.56 -6.50
CA ASN A 408 -13.07 -22.66 -7.40
C ASN A 408 -13.95 -21.55 -7.99
N ASP A 409 -15.27 -21.56 -7.75
CA ASP A 409 -16.20 -20.64 -8.42
C ASP A 409 -16.17 -19.25 -7.79
N TRP A 410 -16.19 -19.16 -6.45
CA TRP A 410 -16.27 -17.88 -5.73
C TRP A 410 -15.17 -17.64 -4.67
N ALA A 411 -14.48 -18.67 -4.19
CA ALA A 411 -13.48 -18.50 -3.13
C ALA A 411 -12.14 -17.95 -3.67
N ARG A 412 -11.49 -17.09 -2.89
CA ARG A 412 -10.13 -16.60 -3.17
C ARG A 412 -9.10 -17.55 -2.56
N ILE A 413 -7.99 -17.73 -3.25
CA ILE A 413 -6.80 -18.42 -2.76
C ILE A 413 -6.29 -17.65 -1.54
N ASN A 414 -6.12 -18.37 -0.43
CA ASN A 414 -5.63 -17.82 0.82
C ASN A 414 -4.62 -18.77 1.49
N HIS A 415 -3.89 -19.54 0.67
CA HIS A 415 -2.93 -20.56 1.11
C HIS A 415 -1.53 -20.35 0.53
N THR A 416 -1.31 -19.25 -0.18
CA THR A 416 0.00 -18.83 -0.70
C THR A 416 0.65 -17.89 0.31
N VAL A 417 1.87 -18.22 0.76
CA VAL A 417 2.47 -17.60 1.94
C VAL A 417 3.91 -17.13 1.70
N LYS A 418 4.29 -16.11 2.47
CA LYS A 418 5.69 -15.73 2.75
C LYS A 418 6.11 -16.42 4.04
N VAL A 419 7.28 -17.02 4.03
CA VAL A 419 7.87 -17.75 5.17
C VAL A 419 9.25 -17.18 5.46
N GLN A 420 9.56 -16.95 6.72
CA GLN A 420 10.86 -16.48 7.19
C GLN A 420 11.51 -17.57 8.04
N ILE A 421 12.68 -18.04 7.61
CA ILE A 421 13.42 -19.13 8.28
C ILE A 421 14.87 -18.70 8.43
N GLU A 422 15.46 -18.99 9.59
CA GLU A 422 16.89 -18.84 9.82
C GLU A 422 17.66 -19.95 9.11
N VAL A 423 18.63 -19.57 8.29
CA VAL A 423 19.50 -20.52 7.60
C VAL A 423 20.95 -20.20 7.91
N ASP A 424 21.75 -21.24 8.09
CA ASP A 424 23.18 -21.08 8.21
C ASP A 424 23.77 -20.61 6.87
N LYS A 425 24.33 -19.39 6.88
CA LYS A 425 25.03 -18.77 5.75
C LYS A 425 26.18 -19.64 5.26
N TRP A 426 26.80 -20.40 6.16
CA TRP A 426 27.96 -21.25 5.88
C TRP A 426 27.60 -22.73 5.81
N ALA A 427 26.32 -23.11 5.64
CA ALA A 427 25.87 -24.50 5.56
C ALA A 427 26.65 -25.37 4.54
N ASN A 428 27.18 -24.76 3.47
CA ASN A 428 27.97 -25.45 2.44
C ASN A 428 29.48 -25.55 2.78
N PHE A 429 29.94 -24.91 3.85
CA PHE A 429 31.34 -24.82 4.27
C PHE A 429 31.56 -25.50 5.63
N LYS A 430 31.88 -26.79 5.57
CA LYS A 430 31.97 -27.70 6.72
C LYS A 430 32.85 -27.27 7.91
N TYR A 431 33.77 -26.34 7.72
CA TYR A 431 34.77 -25.91 8.72
C TYR A 431 34.58 -24.47 9.20
N ARG A 432 33.47 -23.81 8.85
CA ARG A 432 33.13 -22.49 9.39
C ARG A 432 32.10 -22.64 10.50
N GLU A 433 32.22 -21.79 11.52
CA GLU A 433 31.17 -21.64 12.52
C GLU A 433 29.88 -21.17 11.86
N SER A 434 28.76 -21.74 12.31
CA SER A 434 27.44 -21.42 11.77
C SER A 434 27.09 -19.96 12.04
N GLU A 435 26.68 -19.26 10.99
CA GLU A 435 26.20 -17.88 11.07
C GLU A 435 24.77 -17.86 10.51
N PHE A 436 23.79 -17.80 11.41
CA PHE A 436 22.38 -17.85 11.01
C PHE A 436 21.91 -16.50 10.48
N VAL A 437 21.27 -16.52 9.31
CA VAL A 437 20.65 -15.35 8.69
C VAL A 437 19.21 -15.68 8.33
N THR A 438 18.28 -14.79 8.66
CA THR A 438 16.88 -14.94 8.25
C THR A 438 16.77 -14.79 6.73
N LYS A 439 16.21 -15.80 6.06
CA LYS A 439 15.87 -15.75 4.64
C LYS A 439 14.38 -15.90 4.41
N THR A 440 13.91 -15.20 3.38
CA THR A 440 12.53 -15.22 2.94
C THR A 440 12.33 -16.28 1.86
N PHE A 441 11.33 -17.13 2.06
CA PHE A 441 10.88 -18.15 1.13
C PHE A 441 9.38 -18.00 0.86
N TYR A 442 8.89 -18.66 -0.18
CA TYR A 442 7.51 -18.57 -0.60
C TYR A 442 6.97 -19.95 -0.97
N GLY A 443 5.71 -20.21 -0.68
CA GLY A 443 5.11 -21.50 -0.97
C GLY A 443 3.60 -21.53 -0.84
N ILE A 444 3.06 -22.74 -1.04
CA ILE A 444 1.65 -23.07 -0.92
C ILE A 444 1.48 -23.99 0.29
N ILE A 445 0.65 -23.59 1.25
CA ILE A 445 0.24 -24.46 2.35
C ILE A 445 -0.74 -25.50 1.81
N GLU A 446 -0.31 -26.75 1.81
CA GLU A 446 -1.14 -27.89 1.44
C GLU A 446 -2.15 -28.20 2.55
N PHE A 447 -1.67 -28.25 3.81
CA PHE A 447 -2.47 -28.37 5.03
C PHE A 447 -1.67 -27.98 6.27
N PHE A 448 -2.38 -27.59 7.32
CA PHE A 448 -1.81 -27.46 8.67
C PHE A 448 -1.92 -28.81 9.39
N PHE A 449 -1.00 -29.10 10.28
CA PHE A 449 -0.86 -30.42 10.89
C PHE A 449 -0.44 -30.31 12.35
N LEU A 450 -1.26 -30.84 13.24
CA LEU A 450 -0.93 -31.02 14.65
C LEU A 450 -0.33 -32.41 14.83
N TYR A 451 0.94 -32.43 15.25
CA TYR A 451 1.72 -33.65 15.41
C TYR A 451 2.12 -33.82 16.88
N GLU A 452 1.99 -35.03 17.42
CA GLU A 452 2.39 -35.32 18.79
C GLU A 452 3.70 -36.09 18.77
N PHE A 453 4.71 -35.61 19.49
CA PHE A 453 6.04 -36.20 19.57
C PHE A 453 6.60 -35.99 20.98
N ASN A 454 7.01 -37.09 21.64
CA ASN A 454 7.50 -37.07 23.04
C ASN A 454 6.57 -36.31 23.99
N ASP A 455 5.27 -36.57 23.93
CA ASP A 455 4.21 -35.90 24.72
C ASP A 455 4.10 -34.38 24.50
N GLN A 456 4.78 -33.84 23.47
CA GLN A 456 4.67 -32.45 23.03
C GLN A 456 3.90 -32.35 21.71
N LYS A 457 3.08 -31.30 21.60
CA LYS A 457 2.26 -31.04 20.41
C LYS A 457 2.92 -29.97 19.55
N GLU A 458 3.37 -30.38 18.38
CA GLU A 458 3.99 -29.53 17.37
C GLU A 458 2.95 -29.04 16.38
N MET A 459 2.86 -27.72 16.22
CA MET A 459 2.06 -27.09 15.19
C MET A 459 2.90 -26.91 13.92
N LEU A 460 2.63 -27.75 12.93
CA LEU A 460 3.35 -27.80 11.66
C LEU A 460 2.46 -27.38 10.48
N ALA A 461 3.10 -27.02 9.37
CA ALA A 461 2.45 -26.85 8.09
C ALA A 461 3.18 -27.67 7.02
N TYR A 462 2.42 -28.43 6.24
CA TYR A 462 2.93 -29.09 5.05
C TYR A 462 2.87 -28.10 3.89
N ILE A 463 4.02 -27.77 3.32
CA ILE A 463 4.20 -26.70 2.35
C ILE A 463 4.80 -27.22 1.05
N GLN A 464 4.29 -26.74 -0.09
CA GLN A 464 4.92 -26.86 -1.39
C GLN A 464 5.72 -25.58 -1.69
N TRP A 465 7.04 -25.68 -1.79
CA TRP A 465 7.89 -24.52 -2.05
C TRP A 465 7.81 -24.04 -3.49
N THR A 466 8.02 -22.75 -3.73
CA THR A 466 8.34 -22.26 -5.07
C THR A 466 9.74 -22.71 -5.49
N LYS A 467 10.02 -22.70 -6.79
CA LYS A 467 11.40 -22.64 -7.30
C LYS A 467 12.07 -21.33 -6.81
N PRO A 468 13.42 -21.23 -6.88
CA PRO A 468 14.14 -20.03 -6.46
C PRO A 468 13.53 -18.75 -7.02
N VAL A 469 13.30 -17.80 -6.13
CA VAL A 469 12.72 -16.49 -6.46
C VAL A 469 13.87 -15.55 -6.84
N THR A 470 13.71 -14.83 -7.94
CA THR A 470 14.62 -13.77 -8.36
C THR A 470 13.93 -12.42 -8.27
N GLU A 471 14.67 -11.41 -7.83
CA GLU A 471 14.24 -10.02 -7.84
C GLU A 471 14.83 -9.30 -9.05
N ASP A 472 14.01 -8.54 -9.78
CA ASP A 472 14.51 -7.68 -10.85
C ASP A 472 15.05 -6.34 -10.33
N ASN A 473 15.59 -5.53 -11.24
CA ASN A 473 16.20 -4.23 -10.92
C ASN A 473 15.24 -3.20 -10.30
N VAL A 474 13.92 -3.40 -10.40
CA VAL A 474 12.89 -2.50 -9.83
C VAL A 474 12.13 -3.15 -8.67
N GLY A 475 12.57 -4.32 -8.23
CA GLY A 475 12.07 -5.01 -7.05
C GLY A 475 10.87 -5.94 -7.25
N VAL A 476 10.56 -6.31 -8.49
CA VAL A 476 9.54 -7.33 -8.81
C VAL A 476 10.10 -8.72 -8.58
N LEU A 477 9.40 -9.50 -7.76
CA LEU A 477 9.76 -10.87 -7.39
C LEU A 477 9.15 -11.88 -8.36
N LEU A 478 9.97 -12.74 -8.96
CA LEU A 478 9.58 -13.68 -10.01
C LEU A 478 10.05 -15.11 -9.71
N PHE A 479 9.25 -16.10 -10.10
CA PHE A 479 9.64 -17.52 -10.06
C PHE A 479 9.03 -18.31 -11.22
N SER A 480 9.60 -19.46 -11.57
CA SER A 480 9.24 -20.25 -12.77
C SER A 480 8.35 -21.47 -12.52
N GLY A 481 8.02 -21.77 -11.27
CA GLY A 481 7.15 -22.88 -10.90
C GLY A 481 7.36 -23.33 -9.45
N PHE A 482 6.89 -24.53 -9.14
CA PHE A 482 6.98 -25.10 -7.79
C PHE A 482 8.07 -26.17 -7.71
N SER A 483 8.51 -26.44 -6.49
CA SER A 483 9.62 -27.32 -6.13
C SER A 483 9.12 -28.46 -5.25
N TYR A 484 9.95 -28.89 -4.29
CA TYR A 484 9.67 -29.97 -3.34
C TYR A 484 8.65 -29.57 -2.26
N TYR A 485 8.18 -30.58 -1.55
CA TYR A 485 7.33 -30.44 -0.37
C TYR A 485 8.13 -30.63 0.90
N ASP A 486 7.72 -29.95 1.96
CA ASP A 486 8.36 -30.04 3.27
C ASP A 486 7.39 -29.79 4.43
N PHE A 487 7.85 -30.03 5.64
CA PHE A 487 7.20 -29.56 6.86
C PHE A 487 7.97 -28.38 7.45
N ILE A 488 7.23 -27.38 7.90
CA ILE A 488 7.76 -26.24 8.65
C ILE A 488 6.95 -26.03 9.92
N ARG A 489 7.56 -25.43 10.94
CA ARG A 489 6.81 -24.89 12.08
C ARG A 489 5.96 -23.72 11.63
N VAL A 490 4.75 -23.61 12.17
CA VAL A 490 3.79 -22.58 11.75
C VAL A 490 4.24 -21.16 12.07
N SER A 491 5.06 -21.00 13.11
CA SER A 491 5.64 -19.71 13.53
C SER A 491 6.59 -19.11 12.48
N ALA A 492 7.09 -19.90 11.53
CA ALA A 492 7.89 -19.40 10.42
C ALA A 492 7.02 -18.71 9.33
N ILE A 493 5.70 -18.94 9.33
CA ILE A 493 4.78 -18.35 8.35
C ILE A 493 4.49 -16.91 8.77
N ASP A 494 4.90 -15.96 7.93
CA ASP A 494 4.67 -14.53 8.21
C ASP A 494 3.26 -14.12 7.77
N CYS A 495 2.99 -14.12 6.46
CA CYS A 495 1.75 -13.59 5.91
C CYS A 495 1.35 -14.25 4.58
N CYS A 496 0.12 -13.99 4.15
CA CYS A 496 -0.36 -14.38 2.82
C CYS A 496 0.20 -13.47 1.73
N VAL A 497 0.62 -14.06 0.60
CA VAL A 497 1.05 -13.34 -0.61
C VAL A 497 0.27 -13.82 -1.82
N GLY A 498 0.20 -13.02 -2.88
CA GLY A 498 -0.45 -13.43 -4.14
C GLY A 498 0.57 -13.99 -5.12
N PHE A 499 0.24 -15.08 -5.82
CA PHE A 499 1.03 -15.54 -6.97
C PHE A 499 0.28 -15.18 -8.26
N PHE A 500 0.82 -14.21 -8.99
CA PHE A 500 0.22 -13.64 -10.18
C PHE A 500 0.87 -14.22 -11.44
N PRO A 501 0.14 -14.93 -12.32
CA PRO A 501 0.72 -15.52 -13.51
C PRO A 501 1.07 -14.46 -14.56
N LEU A 502 2.29 -14.51 -15.09
CA LEU A 502 2.79 -13.67 -16.18
C LEU A 502 3.50 -14.57 -17.20
N GLY A 503 2.75 -15.04 -18.20
CA GLY A 503 3.25 -15.99 -19.18
C GLY A 503 3.72 -17.28 -18.51
N ASN A 504 5.00 -17.63 -18.68
CA ASN A 504 5.62 -18.84 -18.13
C ASN A 504 6.20 -18.67 -16.72
N LYS A 505 6.01 -17.51 -16.09
CA LYS A 505 6.49 -17.20 -14.75
C LYS A 505 5.33 -16.74 -13.87
N TYR A 506 5.58 -16.68 -12.57
CA TYR A 506 4.71 -16.09 -11.57
C TYR A 506 5.41 -14.89 -10.95
N CYS A 507 4.66 -13.82 -10.73
CA CYS A 507 5.05 -12.69 -9.91
C CYS A 507 4.50 -12.85 -8.50
N ILE A 508 5.30 -12.53 -7.50
CA ILE A 508 4.86 -12.51 -6.11
C ILE A 508 4.33 -11.11 -5.79
N ILE A 509 3.09 -11.05 -5.34
CA ILE A 509 2.42 -9.84 -4.88
C ILE A 509 2.46 -9.86 -3.36
N ASP A 510 3.43 -9.13 -2.82
CA ASP A 510 3.60 -8.91 -1.39
C ASP A 510 3.32 -7.44 -1.07
N ARG A 511 2.25 -7.19 -0.32
CA ARG A 511 1.78 -5.85 0.02
C ARG A 511 2.68 -5.16 1.05
N ASP A 512 3.43 -5.93 1.81
CA ASP A 512 4.18 -5.49 2.99
C ASP A 512 5.68 -5.81 2.87
N LYS A 513 6.15 -6.14 1.65
CA LYS A 513 7.58 -6.42 1.34
C LYS A 513 8.54 -5.39 1.94
N ASP A 514 8.17 -4.12 1.84
CA ASP A 514 9.01 -2.98 2.26
C ASP A 514 8.59 -2.44 3.64
N ILE A 515 7.67 -3.10 4.35
CA ILE A 515 7.24 -2.72 5.70
C ILE A 515 7.92 -3.68 6.66
N ALA A 516 8.96 -3.20 7.36
CA ALA A 516 9.53 -3.96 8.47
C ALA A 516 8.46 -4.10 9.57
N GLU A 517 8.25 -5.32 10.07
CA GLU A 517 7.56 -5.50 11.35
C GLU A 517 8.45 -4.88 12.44
N ILE A 518 7.92 -3.88 13.13
CA ILE A 518 8.54 -3.41 14.38
C ILE A 518 8.27 -4.53 15.38
N SER A 519 9.31 -5.13 15.95
CA SER A 519 9.16 -5.93 17.16
C SER A 519 8.50 -5.00 18.18
N LYS A 520 7.26 -5.33 18.56
CA LYS A 520 6.67 -4.75 19.76
C LYS A 520 7.42 -5.40 20.92
N ASP A 521 8.54 -4.81 21.28
CA ASP A 521 9.19 -5.05 22.56
C ASP A 521 8.25 -4.60 23.69
#